data_AF-A0A7W2TT37-F1
#
_entry.id   AF-A0A7W2TT37-F1
#
_cell.length_a   1.000
_cell.length_b   1.000
_cell.length_c   1.000
_cell.angle_alpha   90.00
_cell.angle_beta   90.00
_cell.angle_gamma   90.00
#
_symmetry.space_group_name_H-M   'P 1'
#
loop_
_entity.id
_entity.type
_entity.pdbx_description
1 polymer ?
#
loop_
_entity_poly.entity_id
_entity_poly.type
_entity_poly.pdbx_seq_one_letter_code
_entity_poly.pdbx_strand_id
1 'polypeptide(L)'
;SLPECWQARLVLYPEPMGPGKIKGLLCSLDDKQAFGAQAILDVYFERWEIENSYGEIKHQMLEDSILLRSQTVDGVNQELWGILLAYNLIRVEISRIAKEAKVSPLRISFVMALRDIQDEILWCAIASPGSIPKKLRAMRERVKRYILPEKRKRPKSRTVRI
;
A
#
# COMPACT_ATOMS: atom_id res chain seq x y z
N SER A 1 18.54 -29.71 -2.32
CA SER A 1 18.80 -29.16 -3.66
C SER A 1 17.49 -28.63 -4.24
N LEU A 2 17.54 -27.63 -5.13
CA LEU A 2 16.36 -27.17 -5.87
C LEU A 2 16.07 -28.16 -7.03
N PRO A 3 14.81 -28.27 -7.48
CA PRO A 3 14.45 -29.18 -8.57
C PRO A 3 15.02 -28.71 -9.92
N GLU A 4 15.29 -29.66 -10.81
CA GLU A 4 15.78 -29.41 -12.17
C GLU A 4 14.75 -28.67 -13.04
N CYS A 5 13.45 -28.90 -12.79
CA CYS A 5 12.35 -28.28 -13.52
C CYS A 5 11.42 -27.54 -12.55
N TRP A 6 10.91 -26.40 -12.99
CA TRP A 6 9.96 -25.57 -12.24
C TRP A 6 8.64 -25.51 -12.98
N GLN A 7 7.55 -25.81 -12.27
CA GLN A 7 6.21 -25.69 -12.81
C GLN A 7 5.68 -24.28 -12.57
N ALA A 8 5.17 -23.64 -13.62
CA ALA A 8 4.52 -22.33 -13.55
C ALA A 8 3.28 -22.32 -14.42
N ARG A 9 2.28 -21.55 -14.00
CA ARG A 9 1.05 -21.34 -14.76
C ARG A 9 1.12 -20.02 -15.49
N LEU A 10 0.91 -20.07 -16.81
CA LEU A 10 0.68 -18.89 -17.64
C LEU A 10 -0.80 -18.50 -17.60
N VAL A 11 -1.08 -17.27 -17.15
CA VAL A 11 -2.41 -16.66 -17.18
C VAL A 11 -2.41 -15.58 -18.24
N LEU A 12 -3.20 -15.77 -19.29
CA LEU A 12 -3.27 -14.84 -20.43
C LEU A 12 -4.26 -13.71 -20.17
N TYR A 13 -3.99 -12.56 -20.76
CA TYR A 13 -4.96 -11.47 -20.81
C TYR A 13 -6.16 -11.85 -21.71
N PRO A 14 -7.38 -11.41 -21.38
CA PRO A 14 -8.57 -11.73 -22.18
C PRO A 14 -8.50 -11.21 -23.62
N GLU A 15 -7.85 -10.06 -23.82
CA GLU A 15 -7.66 -9.46 -25.14
C GLU A 15 -6.17 -9.38 -25.51
N PRO A 16 -5.79 -9.85 -26.71
CA PRO A 16 -4.41 -9.77 -27.18
C PRO A 16 -4.03 -8.32 -27.46
N MET A 17 -2.96 -7.84 -26.82
CA MET A 17 -2.54 -6.44 -26.88
C MET A 17 -1.78 -6.04 -28.16
N GLY A 18 -1.85 -6.87 -29.21
CA GLY A 18 -1.08 -6.72 -30.45
C GLY A 18 0.28 -7.46 -30.42
N PRO A 19 0.95 -7.59 -31.58
CA PRO A 19 2.23 -8.28 -31.70
C PRO A 19 3.33 -7.59 -30.87
N GLY A 20 4.19 -8.39 -30.23
CA GLY A 20 5.29 -7.91 -29.39
C GLY A 20 4.90 -7.40 -28.00
N LYS A 21 3.61 -7.44 -27.62
CA LYS A 21 3.16 -7.03 -26.29
C LYS A 21 3.06 -8.20 -25.32
N ILE A 22 3.11 -7.88 -24.02
CA ILE A 22 2.95 -8.83 -22.92
C ILE A 22 1.59 -9.53 -23.07
N LYS A 23 1.59 -10.86 -23.15
CA LYS A 23 0.39 -11.67 -23.38
C LYS A 23 -0.31 -12.12 -22.10
N GLY A 24 0.37 -12.01 -20.96
CA GLY A 24 -0.09 -12.52 -19.68
C GLY A 24 1.00 -12.49 -18.62
N LEU A 25 0.78 -13.23 -17.54
CA LEU A 25 1.69 -13.35 -16.39
C LEU A 25 1.98 -14.82 -16.08
N LEU A 26 3.16 -15.08 -15.53
CA LEU A 26 3.53 -16.37 -14.94
C LEU A 26 3.32 -16.31 -13.44
N CYS A 27 2.75 -17.37 -12.87
CA CYS A 27 2.55 -17.51 -11.43
C CYS A 27 2.80 -18.95 -10.97
N SER A 28 3.11 -19.12 -9.69
CA SER A 28 3.25 -20.42 -9.03
C SER A 28 1.91 -21.05 -8.61
N LEU A 29 0.79 -20.33 -8.81
CA LEU A 29 -0.57 -20.78 -8.46
C LEU A 29 -1.13 -21.67 -9.57
N ASP A 30 -0.79 -22.95 -9.55
CA ASP A 30 -1.10 -23.93 -10.59
C ASP A 30 -2.51 -24.54 -10.50
N ASP A 31 -3.10 -24.61 -9.30
CA ASP A 31 -4.47 -25.07 -9.10
C ASP A 31 -5.50 -24.11 -9.73
N LYS A 32 -6.15 -24.57 -10.80
CA LYS A 32 -7.14 -23.80 -11.56
C LYS A 32 -8.49 -23.70 -10.87
N GLN A 33 -8.82 -24.65 -9.99
CA GLN A 33 -10.08 -24.65 -9.24
C GLN A 33 -9.98 -23.69 -8.05
N ALA A 34 -8.86 -23.71 -7.33
CA ALA A 34 -8.62 -22.78 -6.23
C ALA A 34 -8.36 -21.35 -6.72
N PHE A 35 -7.63 -21.18 -7.82
CA PHE A 35 -7.20 -19.86 -8.31
C PHE A 35 -7.70 -19.60 -9.74
N GLY A 36 -8.82 -18.89 -9.83
CA GLY A 36 -9.37 -18.45 -11.12
C GLY A 36 -8.44 -17.48 -11.85
N ALA A 37 -8.39 -17.57 -13.18
CA ALA A 37 -7.54 -16.69 -14.02
C ALA A 37 -7.81 -15.20 -13.77
N GLN A 38 -9.09 -14.81 -13.68
CA GLN A 38 -9.48 -13.42 -13.44
C GLN A 38 -9.01 -12.92 -12.07
N ALA A 39 -9.14 -13.73 -11.02
CA ALA A 39 -8.68 -13.36 -9.68
C ALA A 39 -7.16 -13.11 -9.64
N ILE A 40 -6.38 -13.93 -10.35
CA ILE A 40 -4.93 -13.73 -10.47
C ILE A 40 -4.62 -12.41 -11.20
N LEU A 41 -5.35 -12.12 -12.29
CA LEU A 41 -5.21 -10.86 -13.01
C LEU A 41 -5.59 -9.66 -12.13
N ASP A 42 -6.69 -9.75 -11.38
CA ASP A 42 -7.15 -8.68 -10.49
C ASP A 42 -6.08 -8.33 -9.45
N VAL A 43 -5.50 -9.34 -8.78
CA VAL A 43 -4.38 -9.14 -7.82
C VAL A 43 -3.15 -8.56 -8.52
N TYR A 44 -2.82 -9.03 -9.73
CA TYR A 44 -1.71 -8.47 -10.49
C TYR A 44 -1.93 -7.00 -10.84
N PHE A 45 -3.17 -6.60 -11.15
CA PHE A 45 -3.49 -5.21 -11.41
C PHE A 45 -3.48 -4.37 -10.13
N GLU A 46 -3.80 -4.94 -8.96
CA GLU A 46 -3.61 -4.27 -7.67
C GLU A 46 -2.13 -3.96 -7.38
N ARG A 47 -1.17 -4.68 -7.99
CA ARG A 47 0.27 -4.38 -7.85
C ARG A 47 0.62 -2.92 -8.14
N TRP A 48 -0.08 -2.27 -9.06
CA TRP A 48 0.13 -0.84 -9.36
C TRP A 48 -0.11 0.07 -8.15
N GLU A 49 -0.83 -0.36 -7.12
CA GLU A 49 -0.95 0.41 -5.87
C GLU A 49 0.40 0.59 -5.16
N ILE A 50 1.44 -0.18 -5.52
CA ILE A 50 2.82 0.07 -5.06
C ILE A 50 3.38 1.41 -5.57
N GLU A 51 2.96 1.86 -6.76
CA GLU A 51 3.40 3.15 -7.29
C GLU A 51 2.81 4.30 -6.49
N ASN A 52 1.54 4.19 -6.12
CA ASN A 52 0.90 5.11 -5.18
C ASN A 52 1.64 5.10 -3.84
N SER A 53 2.05 3.91 -3.36
CA SER A 53 2.82 3.76 -2.11
C SER A 53 4.18 4.48 -2.18
N TYR A 54 4.89 4.40 -3.31
CA TYR A 54 6.11 5.18 -3.51
C TYR A 54 5.83 6.69 -3.54
N GLY A 55 4.73 7.11 -4.15
CA GLY A 55 4.30 8.50 -4.14
C GLY A 55 3.93 9.02 -2.75
N GLU A 56 3.27 8.20 -1.92
CA GLU A 56 2.97 8.50 -0.52
C GLU A 56 4.25 8.77 0.28
N ILE A 57 5.29 7.95 0.11
CA ILE A 57 6.57 8.16 0.80
C ILE A 57 7.26 9.43 0.28
N LYS A 58 7.45 9.54 -1.03
CA LYS A 58 8.26 10.62 -1.63
C LYS A 58 7.61 12.00 -1.55
N HIS A 59 6.33 12.08 -1.90
CA HIS A 59 5.64 13.36 -2.05
C HIS A 59 4.91 13.77 -0.77
N GLN A 60 4.31 12.81 -0.05
CA GLN A 60 3.48 13.15 1.12
C GLN A 60 4.29 13.11 2.41
N MET A 61 5.02 12.02 2.67
CA MET A 61 5.76 11.85 3.92
C MET A 61 7.08 12.62 3.96
N LEU A 62 7.78 12.70 2.82
CA LEU A 62 9.03 13.46 2.68
C LEU A 62 8.83 14.88 2.14
N GLU A 63 7.58 15.28 1.83
CA GLU A 63 7.26 16.63 1.34
C GLU A 63 8.14 17.08 0.16
N ASP A 64 8.37 16.18 -0.80
CA ASP A 64 9.23 16.41 -1.97
C ASP A 64 10.71 16.70 -1.63
N SER A 65 11.15 16.40 -0.40
CA SER A 65 12.56 16.50 -0.03
C SER A 65 13.39 15.53 -0.87
N ILE A 66 14.36 16.09 -1.58
CA ILE A 66 15.26 15.33 -2.47
C ILE A 66 16.38 14.64 -1.67
N LEU A 67 16.71 15.14 -0.48
CA LEU A 67 17.88 14.72 0.30
C LEU A 67 17.48 14.20 1.69
N LEU A 68 18.19 13.15 2.12
CA LEU A 68 18.25 12.70 3.51
C LEU A 68 19.21 13.61 4.29
N ARG A 69 19.01 13.71 5.61
CA ARG A 69 19.74 14.67 6.46
C ARG A 69 21.11 14.15 6.90
N SER A 70 21.25 12.85 7.09
CA SER A 70 22.52 12.27 7.55
C SER A 70 23.63 12.38 6.50
N GLN A 71 24.85 12.70 6.95
CA GLN A 71 26.07 12.72 6.13
C GLN A 71 26.96 11.48 6.34
N THR A 72 26.56 10.54 7.19
CA THR A 72 27.24 9.26 7.40
C THR A 72 26.42 8.11 6.83
N VAL A 73 27.10 7.05 6.36
CA VAL A 73 26.44 5.85 5.80
C VAL A 73 25.49 5.23 6.83
N ASP A 74 25.92 5.09 8.08
CA ASP A 74 25.10 4.50 9.14
C ASP A 74 23.87 5.35 9.45
N GLY A 75 24.02 6.68 9.53
CA GLY A 75 22.88 7.56 9.77
C GLY A 75 21.92 7.60 8.59
N VAL A 76 22.40 7.46 7.34
CA VAL A 76 21.53 7.33 6.15
C VAL A 76 20.71 6.04 6.23
N ASN A 77 21.34 4.92 6.60
CA ASN A 77 20.62 3.66 6.82
C ASN A 77 19.56 3.80 7.91
N GLN A 78 19.91 4.43 9.04
CA GLN A 78 18.97 4.68 10.13
C GLN A 78 17.78 5.55 9.69
N GLU A 79 18.04 6.62 8.94
CA GLU A 79 17.00 7.51 8.42
C GLU A 79 16.04 6.77 7.48
N LEU A 80 16.58 5.96 6.57
CA LEU A 80 15.78 5.12 5.67
C LEU A 80 14.90 4.13 6.44
N TRP A 81 15.46 3.45 7.44
CA TRP A 81 14.69 2.54 8.30
C TRP A 81 13.62 3.28 9.10
N GLY A 82 13.91 4.49 9.59
CA GLY A 82 12.93 5.34 10.28
C GLY A 82 11.76 5.71 9.37
N ILE A 83 12.05 6.11 8.13
CA ILE A 83 11.02 6.44 7.12
C ILE A 83 10.15 5.21 6.82
N LEU A 84 10.78 4.06 6.54
CA LEU A 84 10.05 2.82 6.26
C LEU A 84 9.22 2.35 7.45
N LEU A 85 9.73 2.49 8.67
CA LEU A 85 9.01 2.13 9.88
C LEU A 85 7.78 3.02 10.08
N ALA A 86 7.94 4.35 10.00
CA ALA A 86 6.84 5.28 10.14
C ALA A 86 5.78 5.09 9.05
N TYR A 87 6.18 4.88 7.79
CA TYR A 87 5.26 4.52 6.72
C TYR A 87 4.45 3.26 7.05
N ASN A 88 5.11 2.18 7.48
CA ASN A 88 4.42 0.93 7.85
C ASN A 88 3.50 1.10 9.05
N LEU A 89 3.86 1.92 10.04
CA LEU A 89 2.98 2.23 11.18
C LEU A 89 1.69 2.91 10.71
N ILE A 90 1.79 3.89 9.80
CA ILE A 90 0.63 4.54 9.20
C ILE A 90 -0.23 3.53 8.43
N ARG A 91 0.38 2.63 7.65
CA ARG A 91 -0.35 1.60 6.89
C ARG A 91 -1.06 0.59 7.79
N VAL A 92 -0.46 0.22 8.92
CA VAL A 92 -1.10 -0.62 9.94
C VAL A 92 -2.32 0.09 10.52
N GLU A 93 -2.20 1.38 10.82
CA GLU A 93 -3.32 2.14 11.38
C GLU A 93 -4.45 2.32 10.35
N ILE A 94 -4.12 2.62 9.09
CA ILE A 94 -5.06 2.61 7.96
C ILE A 94 -5.82 1.28 7.88
N SER A 95 -5.12 0.15 8.02
CA SER A 95 -5.75 -1.18 8.00
C SER A 95 -6.76 -1.37 9.14
N ARG A 96 -6.41 -0.92 10.35
CA ARG A 96 -7.30 -0.99 11.52
C ARG A 96 -8.52 -0.08 11.36
N ILE A 97 -8.29 1.15 10.93
CA ILE A 97 -9.32 2.13 10.59
C ILE A 97 -10.30 1.55 9.56
N ALA A 98 -9.78 0.97 8.48
CA ALA A 98 -10.58 0.38 7.42
C ALA A 98 -11.41 -0.81 7.90
N LYS A 99 -10.83 -1.65 8.77
CA LYS A 99 -11.51 -2.78 9.40
C LYS A 99 -12.69 -2.31 10.26
N GLU A 100 -12.50 -1.28 11.09
CA GLU A 100 -13.55 -0.71 11.93
C GLU A 100 -14.65 -0.02 11.10
N ALA A 101 -14.27 0.68 10.03
CA ALA A 101 -15.20 1.32 9.09
C ALA A 101 -15.86 0.36 8.08
N LYS A 102 -15.45 -0.92 8.03
CA LYS A 102 -15.90 -1.93 7.05
C LYS A 102 -15.73 -1.49 5.60
N VAL A 103 -14.61 -0.86 5.28
CA VAL A 103 -14.24 -0.43 3.92
C VAL A 103 -12.89 -0.99 3.52
N SER A 104 -12.56 -0.95 2.22
CA SER A 104 -11.21 -1.30 1.77
C SER A 104 -10.16 -0.32 2.35
N PRO A 105 -8.98 -0.78 2.79
CA PRO A 105 -7.88 0.09 3.22
C PRO A 105 -7.47 1.12 2.16
N LEU A 106 -7.65 0.79 0.87
CA LEU A 106 -7.38 1.68 -0.25
C LEU A 106 -8.36 2.86 -0.34
N ARG A 107 -9.42 2.87 0.48
CA ARG A 107 -10.36 3.98 0.62
C ARG A 107 -10.02 4.91 1.79
N ILE A 108 -8.99 4.63 2.58
CA ILE A 108 -8.57 5.54 3.64
C ILE A 108 -7.50 6.47 3.10
N SER A 109 -7.68 7.78 3.29
CA SER A 109 -6.70 8.78 2.88
C SER A 109 -5.39 8.62 3.66
N PHE A 110 -4.30 8.34 2.95
CA PHE A 110 -2.96 8.28 3.55
C PHE A 110 -2.54 9.61 4.18
N VAL A 111 -2.78 10.74 3.48
CA VAL A 111 -2.40 12.08 3.95
C VAL A 111 -3.09 12.43 5.25
N MET A 112 -4.37 12.09 5.38
CA MET A 112 -5.10 12.34 6.61
C MET A 112 -4.56 11.46 7.74
N ALA A 113 -4.39 10.15 7.49
CA ALA A 113 -3.83 9.24 8.49
C ALA A 113 -2.43 9.66 8.95
N LEU A 114 -1.58 10.15 8.05
CA LEU A 114 -0.27 10.72 8.37
C LEU A 114 -0.39 11.92 9.32
N ARG A 115 -1.22 12.91 8.98
CA ARG A 115 -1.42 14.12 9.79
C ARG A 115 -1.97 13.78 11.18
N ASP A 116 -2.95 12.90 11.25
CA ASP A 116 -3.51 12.48 12.54
C ASP A 116 -2.47 11.76 13.39
N ILE A 117 -1.67 10.87 12.81
CA ILE A 117 -0.60 10.18 13.57
C ILE A 117 0.45 11.17 14.06
N GLN A 118 0.81 12.19 13.26
CA GLN A 118 1.69 13.27 13.71
C GLN A 118 1.10 14.04 14.90
N ASP A 119 -0.18 14.42 14.83
CA ASP A 119 -0.89 15.09 15.93
C ASP A 119 -0.93 14.22 17.19
N GLU A 120 -1.17 12.91 17.04
CA GLU A 120 -1.20 11.97 18.15
C GLU A 120 0.20 11.78 18.78
N ILE A 121 1.28 11.73 17.99
CA ILE A 121 2.65 11.68 18.52
C ILE A 121 2.95 12.93 19.34
N LEU A 122 2.59 14.11 18.82
CA LEU A 122 2.79 15.38 19.52
C LEU A 122 2.02 15.41 20.85
N TRP A 123 0.78 14.90 20.85
CA TRP A 123 -0.02 14.79 22.07
C TRP A 123 0.53 13.76 23.06
N CYS A 124 1.00 12.61 22.58
CA CYS A 124 1.58 11.55 23.41
C CYS A 124 2.83 12.04 24.18
N ALA A 125 3.57 13.01 23.63
CA ALA A 125 4.75 13.59 24.28
C ALA A 125 4.43 14.27 25.63
N ILE A 126 3.18 14.70 25.85
CA ILE A 126 2.73 15.37 27.07
C ILE A 126 1.66 14.58 27.83
N ALA A 127 1.21 13.44 27.31
CA ALA A 127 0.14 12.64 27.89
C ALA A 127 0.66 11.49 28.74
N SER A 128 -0.17 11.01 29.69
CA SER A 128 0.15 9.78 30.42
C SER A 128 0.08 8.56 29.48
N PRO A 129 1.04 7.61 29.54
CA PRO A 129 1.05 6.46 28.64
C PRO A 129 -0.24 5.61 28.67
N GLY A 130 -0.90 5.53 29.83
CA GLY A 130 -2.16 4.79 30.00
C GLY A 130 -3.35 5.38 29.22
N SER A 131 -3.26 6.62 28.75
CA SER A 131 -4.32 7.29 27.99
C SER A 131 -4.26 7.04 26.48
N ILE A 132 -3.13 6.55 25.96
CA ILE A 132 -2.88 6.31 24.53
C ILE A 132 -3.93 5.36 23.91
N PRO A 133 -4.25 4.18 24.50
CA PRO A 133 -5.21 3.25 23.89
C PRO A 133 -6.63 3.81 23.81
N LYS A 134 -7.02 4.67 24.76
CA LYS A 134 -8.34 5.33 24.75
C LYS A 134 -8.39 6.39 23.66
N LYS A 135 -7.33 7.17 23.51
CA LYS A 135 -7.21 8.21 22.49
C LYS A 135 -7.20 7.63 21.07
N LEU A 136 -6.42 6.57 20.83
CA LEU A 136 -6.41 5.87 19.54
C LEU A 136 -7.79 5.31 19.16
N ARG A 137 -8.54 4.74 20.11
CA ARG A 137 -9.93 4.32 19.85
C ARG A 137 -10.83 5.50 19.49
N ALA A 138 -10.75 6.59 20.27
CA ALA A 138 -11.53 7.80 19.98
C ALA A 138 -11.15 8.43 18.62
N MET A 139 -9.90 8.29 18.18
CA MET A 139 -9.45 8.67 16.84
C MET A 139 -10.15 7.83 15.78
N ARG A 140 -10.20 6.51 15.94
CA ARG A 140 -10.86 5.62 14.96
C ARG A 140 -12.37 5.82 14.85
N GLU A 141 -13.03 6.31 15.90
CA GLU A 141 -14.45 6.68 15.81
C GLU A 141 -14.69 7.93 14.93
N ARG A 142 -13.68 8.80 14.74
CA ARG A 142 -13.76 9.98 13.88
C ARG A 142 -13.55 9.67 12.38
N VAL A 143 -13.40 8.38 12.04
CA VAL A 143 -12.89 7.89 10.75
C VAL A 143 -13.72 8.22 9.52
N LYS A 144 -15.01 8.51 9.66
CA LYS A 144 -15.87 8.82 8.51
C LYS A 144 -15.32 9.97 7.64
N ARG A 145 -14.48 10.85 8.21
CA ARG A 145 -13.80 11.94 7.48
C ARG A 145 -12.65 11.48 6.57
N TYR A 146 -12.09 10.30 6.78
CA TYR A 146 -10.94 9.78 6.02
C TYR A 146 -11.34 8.94 4.82
N ILE A 147 -12.61 8.56 4.73
CA ILE A 147 -13.11 7.65 3.72
C ILE A 147 -13.21 8.41 2.40
N LEU A 148 -12.31 8.09 1.50
CA LEU A 148 -12.34 8.52 0.12
C LEU A 148 -13.61 8.00 -0.57
N PRO A 149 -14.16 8.77 -1.54
CA PRO A 149 -15.22 8.27 -2.39
C PRO A 149 -14.75 7.01 -3.11
N GLU A 150 -15.70 6.16 -3.52
CA GLU A 150 -15.34 4.98 -4.29
C GLU A 150 -14.55 5.37 -5.53
N LYS A 151 -13.35 4.78 -5.69
CA LYS A 151 -12.56 4.95 -6.91
C LYS A 151 -13.44 4.47 -8.07
N ARG A 152 -13.80 5.38 -8.98
CA ARG A 152 -14.51 5.02 -10.21
C ARG A 152 -13.69 3.94 -10.93
N LYS A 153 -14.31 2.79 -11.22
CA LYS A 153 -13.68 1.78 -12.07
C LYS A 153 -13.30 2.46 -13.37
N ARG A 154 -12.01 2.42 -13.70
CA ARG A 154 -11.50 3.08 -14.90
C ARG A 154 -12.22 2.46 -16.11
N PRO A 155 -12.74 3.25 -17.08
CA PRO A 155 -13.51 2.71 -18.20
C PRO A 155 -12.72 1.75 -19.11
N LYS A 156 -11.38 1.79 -19.04
CA LYS A 156 -10.49 0.98 -19.87
C LYS A 156 -9.56 0.15 -18.98
N SER A 157 -9.36 -1.09 -19.37
CA SER A 157 -8.36 -1.98 -18.77
C SER A 157 -6.97 -1.33 -18.84
N ARG A 158 -6.14 -1.54 -17.82
CA ARG A 158 -4.76 -1.03 -17.81
C ARG A 158 -4.01 -1.71 -18.96
N THR A 159 -3.80 -0.96 -20.04
CA THR A 159 -2.88 -1.40 -21.08
C THR A 159 -1.45 -1.09 -20.64
N VAL A 160 -0.58 -2.09 -20.63
CA VAL A 160 0.84 -1.87 -20.37
C VAL A 160 1.40 -1.06 -21.53
N ARG A 161 1.62 0.24 -21.30
CA ARG A 161 2.35 1.10 -22.23
C ARG A 161 3.84 0.89 -21.98
N ILE A 162 4.47 0.19 -22.91
CA ILE A 162 5.92 0.24 -23.15
C ILE A 162 6.08 1.14 -24.35
#